data_AF-A0A2D4YYL1-F1
#
_entry.id   AF-A0A2D4YYL1-F1
#
_cell.length_a   1.000
_cell.length_b   1.000
_cell.length_c   1.000
_cell.angle_alpha   90.00
_cell.angle_beta   90.00
_cell.angle_gamma   90.00
#
_symmetry.space_group_name_H-M   'P 1'
#
loop_
_entity.id
_entity.type
_entity.pdbx_description
1 polymer ?
#
loop_
_entity_poly.entity_id
_entity_poly.type
_entity_poly.pdbx_seq_one_letter_code
_entity_poly.pdbx_strand_id
1 'polypeptide(L)'
;KGIQRLVNDLNIPYKAEPALWRDDFDQFGFQWIDCNDNRHSVISFMRRENAGGTWLVVVANFTPQSHSQYRVGVPLAGFYEEILNTDATQYGGGNLGNMGGKQTAEWGIHGYENSLDLCLPPLSLMVFRHNPTKSLQSASESSDLDNSL
;
A
#
# COMPACT_ATOMS: atom_id res chain seq x y z
N LYS A 1 -20.80 -13.35 8.41
CA LYS A 1 -20.97 -12.75 7.06
C LYS A 1 -19.76 -11.91 6.63
N GLY A 2 -19.21 -11.02 7.48
CA GLY A 2 -18.02 -10.21 7.14
C GLY A 2 -16.78 -11.00 6.70
N ILE A 3 -16.33 -11.96 7.50
CA ILE A 3 -15.14 -12.79 7.15
C ILE A 3 -15.32 -13.55 5.83
N GLN A 4 -16.48 -14.15 5.60
CA GLN A 4 -16.76 -14.85 4.33
C GLN A 4 -16.67 -13.89 3.14
N ARG A 5 -17.17 -12.66 3.30
CA ARG A 5 -17.05 -11.62 2.28
C ARG A 5 -15.59 -11.19 2.08
N LEU A 6 -14.82 -11.03 3.16
CA LEU A 6 -13.39 -10.74 3.06
C LEU A 6 -12.65 -11.81 2.26
N VAL A 7 -12.90 -13.10 2.52
CA VAL A 7 -12.28 -14.20 1.77
C VAL A 7 -12.66 -14.15 0.29
N ASN A 8 -13.93 -13.86 -0.03
CA ASN A 8 -14.38 -13.71 -1.41
C ASN A 8 -13.71 -12.51 -2.10
N ASP A 9 -13.71 -11.34 -1.44
CA ASP A 9 -13.20 -10.10 -2.00
C ASP A 9 -11.66 -10.13 -2.09
N LEU A 10 -10.96 -10.86 -1.22
CA LEU A 10 -9.51 -11.11 -1.29
C LEU A 10 -9.10 -11.90 -2.54
N ASN A 11 -9.95 -12.82 -3.01
CA ASN A 11 -9.65 -13.60 -4.21
C ASN A 11 -9.62 -12.73 -5.48
N ILE A 12 -10.27 -11.57 -5.47
CA ILE A 12 -10.34 -10.65 -6.62
C ILE A 12 -8.94 -10.06 -6.90
N PRO A 13 -8.30 -9.29 -6.00
CA PRO A 13 -6.96 -8.79 -6.23
C PRO A 13 -5.94 -9.92 -6.33
N TYR A 14 -6.09 -11.02 -5.59
CA TYR A 14 -5.17 -12.16 -5.71
C TYR A 14 -5.09 -12.68 -7.15
N LYS A 15 -6.21 -12.81 -7.86
CA LYS A 15 -6.22 -13.23 -9.27
C LYS A 15 -5.81 -12.12 -10.22
N ALA A 16 -6.19 -10.88 -9.92
CA ALA A 16 -5.97 -9.73 -10.80
C ALA A 16 -4.53 -9.22 -10.79
N GLU A 17 -3.80 -9.40 -9.68
CA GLU A 17 -2.45 -8.85 -9.47
C GLU A 17 -1.40 -9.97 -9.52
N PRO A 18 -0.68 -10.16 -10.64
CA PRO A 18 0.31 -11.24 -10.75
C PRO A 18 1.46 -11.13 -9.76
N ALA A 19 1.74 -9.92 -9.24
CA ALA A 19 2.72 -9.69 -8.17
C ALA A 19 2.44 -10.53 -6.91
N LEU A 20 1.20 -10.99 -6.69
CA LEU A 20 0.83 -11.80 -5.53
C LEU A 20 1.15 -13.29 -5.65
N TRP A 21 1.43 -13.81 -6.85
CA TRP A 21 1.60 -15.26 -7.09
C TRP A 21 2.63 -15.66 -8.15
N ARG A 22 2.96 -14.79 -9.11
CA ARG A 22 3.80 -15.15 -10.27
C ARG A 22 5.25 -15.46 -9.88
N ASP A 23 5.83 -14.58 -9.07
CA ASP A 23 7.25 -14.64 -8.68
C ASP A 23 7.42 -15.07 -7.20
N ASP A 24 6.53 -15.94 -6.68
CA ASP A 24 6.54 -16.41 -5.28
C ASP A 24 7.85 -17.13 -4.87
N PHE A 25 8.54 -17.75 -5.85
CA PHE A 25 9.77 -18.50 -5.64
C PHE A 25 11.03 -17.75 -6.09
N ASP A 26 10.88 -16.49 -6.52
CA ASP A 26 11.99 -15.61 -6.89
C ASP A 26 12.27 -14.62 -5.74
N GLN A 27 13.55 -14.38 -5.46
CA GLN A 27 13.95 -13.38 -4.48
C GLN A 27 13.48 -11.97 -4.84
N PHE A 28 13.28 -11.69 -6.13
CA PHE A 28 12.73 -10.42 -6.59
C PHE A 28 11.28 -10.21 -6.15
N GLY A 29 10.47 -11.28 -6.11
CA GLY A 29 9.03 -11.22 -5.88
C GLY A 29 8.62 -10.75 -4.48
N PHE A 30 9.56 -10.73 -3.53
CA PHE A 30 9.34 -10.29 -2.16
C PHE A 30 10.51 -9.42 -1.66
N GLN A 31 10.20 -8.34 -0.95
CA GLN A 31 11.20 -7.55 -0.25
C GLN A 31 10.61 -6.87 0.98
N TRP A 32 11.27 -7.01 2.13
CA TRP A 32 10.90 -6.23 3.32
C TRP A 32 11.11 -4.73 3.07
N ILE A 33 10.16 -3.91 3.53
CA ILE A 33 10.32 -2.46 3.65
C ILE A 33 10.80 -2.17 5.07
N ASP A 34 9.99 -2.57 6.07
CA ASP A 34 10.39 -2.58 7.46
C ASP A 34 9.70 -3.73 8.21
N CYS A 35 10.49 -4.44 9.01
CA CYS A 35 10.04 -5.51 9.89
C CYS A 35 10.59 -5.34 11.32
N ASN A 36 11.18 -4.18 11.63
CA ASN A 36 11.85 -3.93 12.91
C ASN A 36 10.97 -3.17 13.91
N ASP A 37 9.80 -2.65 13.50
CA ASP A 37 8.87 -1.95 14.38
C ASP A 37 8.09 -2.90 15.32
N ASN A 38 8.84 -3.60 16.17
CA ASN A 38 8.32 -4.51 17.17
C ASN A 38 7.49 -3.80 18.26
N ARG A 39 7.73 -2.49 18.48
CA ARG A 39 7.01 -1.69 19.48
C ARG A 39 5.56 -1.47 19.08
N HIS A 40 5.31 -1.19 17.80
CA HIS A 40 3.96 -1.04 17.28
C HIS A 40 3.42 -2.31 16.62
N SER A 41 4.23 -3.38 16.54
CA SER A 41 3.93 -4.65 15.84
C SER A 41 3.39 -4.40 14.43
N VAL A 42 4.05 -3.50 13.71
CA VAL A 42 3.77 -3.19 12.31
C VAL A 42 4.84 -3.83 11.45
N ILE A 43 4.42 -4.44 10.35
CA ILE A 43 5.31 -4.92 9.30
C ILE A 43 4.88 -4.35 7.96
N SER A 44 5.85 -4.12 7.09
CA SER A 44 5.63 -3.68 5.72
C SER A 44 6.58 -4.35 4.75
N PHE A 45 6.06 -4.76 3.59
CA PHE A 45 6.83 -5.44 2.55
C PHE A 45 6.25 -5.15 1.16
N MET A 46 7.06 -5.42 0.14
CA MET A 46 6.67 -5.32 -1.26
C MET A 46 6.44 -6.70 -1.86
N ARG A 47 5.48 -6.75 -2.77
CA ARG A 47 5.27 -7.86 -3.71
C ARG A 47 5.40 -7.32 -5.13
N ARG A 48 6.17 -8.01 -5.97
CA ARG A 48 6.51 -7.56 -7.32
C ARG A 48 6.47 -8.71 -8.30
N GLU A 49 6.36 -8.38 -9.56
CA GLU A 49 6.59 -9.33 -10.63
C GLU A 49 7.36 -8.68 -11.79
N ASN A 50 8.25 -9.46 -12.41
CA ASN A 50 9.19 -8.96 -13.40
C ASN A 50 8.57 -8.63 -14.77
N ALA A 51 7.48 -9.31 -15.16
CA ALA A 51 7.02 -9.29 -16.54
C ALA A 51 6.13 -8.08 -16.88
N GLY A 52 5.26 -7.66 -15.96
CA GLY A 52 4.35 -6.52 -16.13
C GLY A 52 4.68 -5.33 -15.24
N GLY A 53 5.75 -5.40 -14.43
CA GLY A 53 6.22 -4.29 -13.62
C GLY A 53 5.20 -3.82 -12.57
N THR A 54 4.36 -4.72 -12.06
CA THR A 54 3.40 -4.38 -11.00
C THR A 54 4.08 -4.38 -9.63
N TRP A 55 3.88 -3.31 -8.86
CA TRP A 55 4.40 -3.16 -7.50
C TRP A 55 3.26 -3.01 -6.51
N LEU A 56 3.25 -3.91 -5.51
CA LEU A 56 2.34 -3.84 -4.39
C LEU A 56 3.12 -3.56 -3.11
N VAL A 57 2.56 -2.72 -2.27
CA VAL A 57 3.01 -2.46 -0.90
C VAL A 57 1.97 -3.04 0.04
N VAL A 58 2.41 -3.91 0.93
CA VAL A 58 1.56 -4.52 1.96
C VAL A 58 2.00 -3.98 3.31
N VAL A 59 1.05 -3.54 4.11
CA VAL A 59 1.28 -3.06 5.47
C VAL A 59 0.30 -3.75 6.41
N ALA A 60 0.80 -4.31 7.50
CA ALA A 60 -0.02 -4.98 8.50
C ALA A 60 0.26 -4.40 9.88
N ASN A 61 -0.81 -4.02 10.58
CA ASN A 61 -0.80 -3.58 11.96
C ASN A 61 -1.41 -4.68 12.84
N PHE A 62 -0.59 -5.28 13.70
CA PHE A 62 -1.03 -6.38 14.56
C PHE A 62 -1.39 -5.94 15.99
N THR A 63 -1.65 -4.65 16.21
CA THR A 63 -2.14 -4.15 17.50
C THR A 63 -3.52 -3.51 17.38
N PRO A 64 -4.29 -3.43 18.48
CA PRO A 64 -5.54 -2.66 18.53
C PRO A 64 -5.35 -1.14 18.48
N GLN A 65 -4.11 -0.65 18.46
CA GLN A 65 -3.81 0.78 18.36
C GLN A 65 -3.81 1.18 16.88
N SER A 66 -4.58 2.22 16.53
CA SER A 66 -4.52 2.82 15.20
C SER A 66 -3.40 3.84 15.10
N HIS A 67 -2.92 4.07 13.89
CA HIS A 67 -1.95 5.12 13.57
C HIS A 67 -2.55 6.05 12.53
N SER A 68 -2.76 7.32 12.87
CA SER A 68 -3.29 8.31 11.91
C SER A 68 -2.26 8.72 10.85
N GLN A 69 -0.97 8.65 11.21
CA GLN A 69 0.17 8.97 10.38
C GLN A 69 1.27 7.94 10.64
N TYR A 70 1.44 7.01 9.71
CA TYR A 70 2.48 6.00 9.75
C TYR A 70 3.20 5.99 8.41
N ARG A 71 4.52 6.18 8.44
CA ARG A 71 5.30 6.40 7.23
C ARG A 71 5.93 5.12 6.73
N VAL A 72 5.75 4.83 5.44
CA VAL A 72 6.30 3.64 4.78
C VAL A 72 7.10 4.07 3.56
N GLY A 73 8.40 3.79 3.56
CA GLY A 73 9.28 4.07 2.43
C GLY A 73 8.94 3.22 1.20
N VAL A 74 8.97 3.82 0.02
CA VAL A 74 8.68 3.18 -1.26
C VAL A 74 9.64 3.65 -2.36
N PRO A 75 10.06 2.77 -3.29
CA PRO A 75 11.05 3.13 -4.30
C PRO A 75 10.49 3.98 -5.44
N LEU A 76 9.22 3.77 -5.81
CA LEU A 76 8.59 4.50 -6.90
C LEU A 76 7.76 5.65 -6.35
N ALA A 77 7.99 6.86 -6.87
CA ALA A 77 7.13 8.01 -6.62
C ALA A 77 5.76 7.85 -7.33
N GLY A 78 4.76 8.59 -6.86
CA GLY A 78 3.44 8.71 -7.46
C GLY A 78 2.31 8.22 -6.58
N PHE A 79 1.23 7.79 -7.23
CA PHE A 79 -0.01 7.40 -6.54
C PHE A 79 -0.06 5.90 -6.27
N TYR A 80 -0.36 5.55 -5.02
CA TYR A 80 -0.59 4.19 -4.56
C TYR A 80 -2.05 4.02 -4.18
N GLU A 81 -2.77 3.23 -4.96
CA GLU A 81 -4.18 2.94 -4.79
C GLU A 81 -4.40 1.88 -3.70
N GLU A 82 -5.29 2.14 -2.74
CA GLU A 82 -5.68 1.18 -1.72
C GLU A 82 -6.62 0.13 -2.34
N ILE A 83 -6.08 -1.04 -2.70
CA ILE A 83 -6.84 -2.11 -3.38
C ILE A 83 -7.46 -3.11 -2.40
N LEU A 84 -6.95 -3.16 -1.16
CA LEU A 84 -7.53 -3.95 -0.08
C LEU A 84 -7.30 -3.24 1.25
N ASN A 85 -8.35 -3.22 2.08
CA ASN A 85 -8.30 -2.77 3.46
C ASN A 85 -9.21 -3.69 4.29
N THR A 86 -8.62 -4.49 5.18
CA THR A 86 -9.38 -5.45 5.99
C THR A 86 -10.25 -4.80 7.06
N ASP A 87 -10.04 -3.51 7.37
CA ASP A 87 -10.86 -2.74 8.31
C ASP A 87 -12.12 -2.13 7.66
N ALA A 88 -12.35 -2.33 6.36
CA ALA A 88 -13.55 -1.80 5.71
C ALA A 88 -14.86 -2.27 6.38
N THR A 89 -15.86 -1.39 6.46
CA THR A 89 -17.18 -1.68 7.10
C THR A 89 -17.82 -2.96 6.57
N GLN A 90 -17.67 -3.26 5.28
CA GLN A 90 -18.23 -4.45 4.63
C GLN A 90 -17.67 -5.78 5.16
N TYR A 91 -16.48 -5.75 5.77
CA TYR A 91 -15.85 -6.90 6.44
C TYR A 91 -16.14 -6.92 7.95
N GLY A 92 -16.72 -5.84 8.49
CA GLY A 92 -17.03 -5.66 9.90
C GLY A 92 -16.00 -4.83 10.68
N GLY A 93 -15.10 -4.12 9.98
CA GLY A 93 -14.13 -3.22 10.61
C GLY A 93 -14.65 -1.79 10.81
N GLY A 94 -13.78 -0.93 11.34
CA GLY A 94 -14.04 0.46 11.70
C GLY A 94 -14.05 1.46 10.53
N ASN A 95 -13.70 1.02 9.33
CA ASN A 95 -13.64 1.81 8.10
C ASN A 95 -12.64 2.97 8.15
N LEU A 96 -11.60 2.83 8.97
CA LEU A 96 -10.43 3.69 8.88
C LEU A 96 -9.62 3.28 7.64
N GLY A 97 -8.94 4.24 7.02
CA GLY A 97 -8.13 3.96 5.84
C GLY A 97 -7.70 5.24 5.13
N ASN A 98 -7.36 5.12 3.86
CA ASN A 98 -6.68 6.19 3.11
C ASN A 98 -7.53 6.80 2.00
N MET A 99 -8.86 6.70 2.10
CA MET A 99 -9.81 7.29 1.13
C MET A 99 -9.51 6.89 -0.34
N GLY A 100 -9.09 5.64 -0.55
CA GLY A 100 -8.80 5.07 -1.87
C GLY A 100 -7.34 5.09 -2.30
N GLY A 101 -6.44 5.77 -1.57
CA GLY A 101 -5.00 5.72 -1.83
C GLY A 101 -4.23 6.94 -1.35
N LYS A 102 -2.92 6.95 -1.59
CA LYS A 102 -2.02 8.04 -1.17
C LYS A 102 -1.02 8.40 -2.27
N GLN A 103 -0.73 9.69 -2.37
CA GLN A 103 0.44 10.18 -3.10
C GLN A 103 1.68 10.02 -2.24
N THR A 104 2.82 9.73 -2.87
CA THR A 104 4.12 9.77 -2.19
C THR A 104 4.54 11.19 -1.86
N ALA A 105 5.32 11.34 -0.80
CA ALA A 105 6.14 12.51 -0.55
C ALA A 105 7.63 12.18 -0.72
N GLU A 106 8.42 13.13 -1.20
CA GLU A 106 9.88 13.08 -1.22
C GLU A 106 10.41 13.18 0.22
N TRP A 107 10.41 12.06 0.92
CA TRP A 107 10.84 11.95 2.29
C TRP A 107 11.56 10.63 2.50
N GLY A 108 12.88 10.72 2.71
CA GLY A 108 13.75 9.57 2.82
C GLY A 108 13.50 8.73 4.08
N ILE A 109 13.17 7.45 3.92
CA ILE A 109 12.98 6.49 5.03
C ILE A 109 13.07 5.04 4.52
N HIS A 110 13.41 4.09 5.40
CA HIS A 110 13.52 2.66 5.07
C HIS A 110 14.44 2.37 3.87
N GLY A 111 15.41 3.25 3.60
CA GLY A 111 16.34 3.13 2.47
C GLY A 111 15.80 3.62 1.11
N TYR A 112 14.64 4.29 1.09
CA TYR A 112 14.04 4.86 -0.12
C TYR A 112 13.93 6.38 -0.02
N GLU A 113 13.91 7.05 -1.17
CA GLU A 113 13.78 8.51 -1.28
C GLU A 113 12.33 9.00 -1.12
N ASN A 114 11.37 8.13 -1.43
CA ASN A 114 9.93 8.43 -1.38
C ASN A 114 9.25 7.65 -0.25
N SER A 115 8.14 8.17 0.25
CA SER A 115 7.34 7.48 1.25
C SER A 115 5.85 7.81 1.18
N LEU A 116 5.03 6.92 1.75
CA LEU A 116 3.59 7.10 1.94
C LEU A 116 3.32 7.45 3.40
N ASP A 117 2.46 8.46 3.64
CA ASP A 117 1.92 8.76 4.97
C ASP A 117 0.53 8.14 5.12
N LEU A 118 0.50 6.97 5.76
CA LEU A 118 -0.66 6.08 5.82
C LEU A 118 -1.42 6.24 7.14
N CYS A 119 -2.75 6.17 7.05
CA CYS A 119 -3.60 5.85 8.19
C CYS A 119 -3.69 4.32 8.29
N LEU A 120 -3.19 3.75 9.39
CA LEU A 120 -3.25 2.32 9.68
C LEU A 120 -4.37 2.02 10.68
N PRO A 121 -5.42 1.29 10.27
CA PRO A 121 -6.46 0.83 11.18
C PRO A 121 -5.92 -0.19 12.20
N PRO A 122 -6.64 -0.39 13.32
CA PRO A 122 -6.24 -1.39 14.31
C PRO A 122 -6.44 -2.81 13.75
N LEU A 123 -5.54 -3.74 14.09
CA LEU A 123 -5.62 -5.16 13.72
C LEU A 123 -5.97 -5.39 12.23
N SER A 124 -5.25 -4.71 11.34
CA SER A 124 -5.60 -4.64 9.92
C SER A 124 -4.44 -4.95 9.00
N LEU A 125 -4.76 -5.38 7.79
CA LEU A 125 -3.86 -5.50 6.67
C LEU A 125 -4.37 -4.64 5.51
N MET A 126 -3.46 -3.91 4.89
CA MET A 126 -3.72 -3.04 3.76
C MET A 126 -2.80 -3.39 2.61
N VAL A 127 -3.32 -3.34 1.39
CA VAL A 127 -2.57 -3.57 0.17
C VAL A 127 -2.74 -2.37 -0.74
N PHE A 128 -1.61 -1.81 -1.17
CA PHE A 128 -1.56 -0.68 -2.07
C PHE A 128 -0.89 -1.07 -3.38
N ARG A 129 -1.45 -0.62 -4.50
CA ARG A 129 -0.91 -0.84 -5.84
C ARG A 129 -0.39 0.47 -6.40
N HIS A 130 0.86 0.50 -6.86
CA HIS A 130 1.36 1.65 -7.62
C HIS A 130 0.55 1.81 -8.91
N ASN A 131 0.06 3.01 -9.17
CA ASN A 131 -0.75 3.32 -10.35
C ASN A 131 0.01 4.32 -11.26
N PRO A 132 0.74 3.83 -12.29
CA PRO A 132 1.53 4.68 -13.16
C PRO A 132 0.71 5.76 -13.86
N THR A 133 -0.51 5.43 -14.31
CA THR A 133 -1.39 6.36 -15.02
C THR A 133 -1.81 7.54 -14.15
N LYS A 134 -2.28 7.27 -12.92
CA LYS A 134 -2.63 8.34 -11.97
C LYS A 134 -1.40 9.14 -11.53
N SER A 135 -0.24 8.50 -11.43
CA SER A 135 1.02 9.16 -11.07
C SER A 135 1.42 10.22 -12.10
N LEU A 136 1.27 9.92 -13.39
CA LEU A 136 1.55 10.86 -14.48
C LEU A 136 0.56 12.05 -14.49
N GLN A 137 -0.71 11.80 -14.20
CA GLN A 137 -1.73 12.86 -14.11
C GLN A 137 -1.45 13.84 -12.97
N SER A 138 -1.09 13.33 -11.79
CA SER A 138 -0.73 14.19 -10.66
C SER A 138 0.53 15.04 -10.93
N ALA A 139 1.49 14.50 -11.69
CA ALA A 139 2.69 15.25 -12.07
C ALA A 139 2.37 16.40 -13.04
N SER A 140 1.45 16.20 -14.00
CA SER A 140 1.02 17.28 -14.91
C SER A 140 0.26 18.37 -14.17
N GLU A 141 -0.63 18.02 -13.24
CA GLU A 141 -1.41 19.00 -12.47
C GLU A 141 -0.52 19.87 -11.57
N SER A 142 0.53 19.29 -10.97
CA SER A 142 1.51 20.08 -10.20
C SER A 142 2.31 21.04 -11.08
N SER A 143 2.68 20.64 -12.30
CA SER A 143 3.43 21.52 -13.21
C SER A 143 2.60 22.68 -13.75
N ASP A 144 1.28 22.50 -13.90
CA ASP A 144 0.38 23.58 -14.33
C ASP A 144 0.13 24.61 -13.21
N LEU A 145 0.15 24.17 -11.95
CA LEU A 145 0.03 25.06 -10.78
C LEU A 145 1.30 25.93 -10.60
N ASP A 146 2.48 25.36 -10.83
CA ASP A 146 3.74 26.12 -10.74
C ASP A 146 3.93 27.12 -11.89
N ASN A 147 3.34 26.85 -13.07
CA ASN A 147 3.41 27.75 -14.24
C ASN A 147 2.32 28.84 -14.26
N SER A 148 1.39 28.83 -13.30
CA SER A 148 0.28 29.81 -13.19
C SER A 148 0.48 30.84 -12.06
N LEU A 149 1.66 30.84 -11.44
CA LEU A 149 2.16 31.84 -10.49
C LEU A 149 3.27 32.70 -11.13
#